data_AF-A0A843F407-F1
#
_entry.id   AF-A0A843F407-F1
#
_cell.length_a   1.000
_cell.length_b   1.000
_cell.length_c   1.000
_cell.angle_alpha   90.00
_cell.angle_beta   90.00
_cell.angle_gamma   90.00
#
_symmetry.space_group_name_H-M   'P 1'
#
loop_
_entity.id
_entity.type
_entity.pdbx_description
1 polymer ?
#
loop_
_entity_poly.entity_id
_entity_poly.type
_entity_poly.pdbx_seq_one_letter_code
_entity_poly.pdbx_strand_id
1 'polypeptide(L)'
;MRVILAGTGSAVGKTTIATGIMKALSEKYNVQPFKVGPDYIDPSYHTLATGNTSRNLDSFFMHDGQVRDSFNKAMKDKDIAVIEGVRGLYEGIDSINDIGSTASIAKSLKAPVILIINSRSLVKSAAALVLGFKALDPEINIAGVILNKVKNKAHYEKTKKSIEEITNTEVIGGIIRDDNISIEQRHLGLVPARERENSLKFIDIWCETIKNSIDLDRLVEIAKTAPKINSDLEPIWNNLNKQKVKIGVAYDEVFNFYYKENIESLEANGAKIEYFSPLSDENLPDIDGLYIGGGYPELFSKELSNNQSMLKDIKDFHLDNRPIFAECGGLMYLMKSIHEDAVVNVYPYKSILTERVQALKYTIAEVQKDNIISKKGEVFHGHEFHYSKVIVDTPKNEFAFKITRGKGSYNLQDGFMEKNTLASYVHTHVAAMPNFGGNLCLSALEK
;
A
#
# COMPACT_ATOMS: atom_id res chain seq x y z
N MET A 1 2.12 20.97 5.90
CA MET A 1 2.48 21.29 4.48
C MET A 1 2.43 20.01 3.65
N ARG A 2 2.30 20.06 2.32
CA ARG A 2 2.23 18.84 1.50
C ARG A 2 2.72 19.02 0.08
N VAL A 3 3.32 17.97 -0.47
CA VAL A 3 3.76 17.92 -1.86
C VAL A 3 3.60 16.51 -2.42
N ILE A 4 3.24 16.42 -3.71
CA ILE A 4 3.20 15.17 -4.45
C ILE A 4 4.43 15.06 -5.35
N LEU A 5 5.07 13.90 -5.34
CA LEU A 5 6.14 13.53 -6.24
C LEU A 5 5.57 12.57 -7.29
N ALA A 6 5.34 13.06 -8.51
CA ALA A 6 4.74 12.27 -9.59
C ALA A 6 5.71 12.10 -10.74
N GLY A 7 5.59 11.01 -11.50
CA GLY A 7 6.46 10.74 -12.65
C GLY A 7 5.73 10.98 -13.96
N THR A 8 6.49 11.10 -15.05
CA THR A 8 5.91 11.04 -16.40
C THR A 8 5.50 9.62 -16.82
N GLY A 9 5.82 8.61 -16.01
CA GLY A 9 5.51 7.21 -16.24
C GLY A 9 6.13 6.29 -15.19
N SER A 10 5.98 4.99 -15.39
CA SER A 10 6.63 3.96 -14.57
C SER A 10 8.15 3.98 -14.73
N ALA A 11 8.88 3.51 -13.71
CA ALA A 11 10.34 3.35 -13.72
C ALA A 11 11.18 4.62 -14.02
N VAL A 12 10.61 5.82 -13.80
CA VAL A 12 11.37 7.08 -13.87
C VAL A 12 12.24 7.34 -12.64
N GLY A 13 12.23 6.45 -11.64
CA GLY A 13 13.01 6.54 -10.40
C GLY A 13 12.29 7.24 -9.24
N LYS A 14 10.95 7.28 -9.25
CA LYS A 14 10.15 7.95 -8.21
C LYS A 14 10.47 7.44 -6.80
N THR A 15 10.39 6.14 -6.56
CA THR A 15 10.61 5.54 -5.24
C THR A 15 11.95 5.95 -4.63
N THR A 16 13.04 5.84 -5.39
CA THR A 16 14.39 6.25 -4.95
C THR A 16 14.44 7.74 -4.60
N ILE A 17 13.88 8.60 -5.46
CA ILE A 17 13.87 10.05 -5.27
C ILE A 17 13.00 10.44 -4.08
N ALA A 18 11.79 9.90 -3.99
CA ALA A 18 10.84 10.16 -2.93
C ALA A 18 11.38 9.70 -1.58
N THR A 19 11.92 8.48 -1.50
CA THR A 19 12.51 7.94 -0.28
C THR A 19 13.73 8.77 0.16
N GLY A 20 14.61 9.16 -0.77
CA GLY A 20 15.75 10.01 -0.43
C GLY A 20 15.34 11.41 0.03
N ILE A 21 14.31 12.02 -0.58
CA ILE A 21 13.72 13.29 -0.12
C ILE A 21 13.13 13.12 1.27
N MET A 22 12.34 12.07 1.50
CA MET A 22 11.72 11.78 2.80
C MET A 22 12.79 11.63 3.89
N LYS A 23 13.85 10.85 3.63
CA LYS A 23 14.97 10.68 4.57
C LYS A 23 15.66 12.01 4.87
N ALA A 24 16.01 12.78 3.85
CA ALA A 24 16.70 14.06 4.01
C ALA A 24 15.85 15.09 4.79
N LEU A 25 14.55 15.18 4.50
CA LEU A 25 13.65 16.08 5.22
C LEU A 25 13.42 15.64 6.67
N SER A 26 13.50 14.34 6.96
CA SER A 26 13.32 13.80 8.31
C SER A 26 14.39 14.26 9.31
N GLU A 27 15.50 14.82 8.84
CA GLU A 27 16.52 15.44 9.70
C GLU A 27 16.05 16.76 10.35
N LYS A 28 15.04 17.41 9.77
CA LYS A 28 14.54 18.73 10.21
C LYS A 28 13.04 18.76 10.49
N TYR A 29 12.28 17.80 9.97
CA TYR A 29 10.82 17.79 10.00
C TYR A 29 10.28 16.41 10.39
N ASN A 30 9.13 16.38 11.06
CA ASN A 30 8.34 15.17 11.24
C ASN A 30 7.59 14.86 9.94
N VAL A 31 8.24 14.13 9.04
CA VAL A 31 7.71 13.80 7.71
C VAL A 31 6.65 12.70 7.81
N GLN A 32 5.46 12.93 7.28
CA GLN A 32 4.46 11.87 7.07
C GLN A 32 4.56 11.36 5.62
N PRO A 33 5.03 10.13 5.41
CA PRO A 33 5.05 9.57 4.08
C PRO A 33 3.66 9.05 3.67
N PHE A 34 3.33 9.26 2.40
CA PHE A 34 2.19 8.62 1.75
C PHE A 34 2.61 7.99 0.42
N LYS A 35 1.88 6.95 0.04
CA LYS A 35 1.98 6.32 -1.27
C LYS A 35 0.61 6.37 -1.94
N VAL A 36 0.56 6.84 -3.18
CA VAL A 36 -0.65 6.68 -3.99
C VAL A 36 -0.78 5.24 -4.46
N GLY A 37 -1.99 4.70 -4.44
CA GLY A 37 -2.31 3.35 -4.92
C GLY A 37 -2.19 2.27 -3.85
N PRO A 38 -2.51 1.00 -4.17
CA PRO A 38 -2.62 -0.09 -3.22
C PRO A 38 -1.31 -0.88 -3.10
N ASP A 39 -0.23 -0.17 -2.77
CA ASP A 39 1.12 -0.74 -2.70
C ASP A 39 1.52 -1.01 -1.24
N TYR A 40 2.35 -2.02 -1.00
CA TYR A 40 2.94 -2.34 0.30
C TYR A 40 4.47 -2.24 0.29
N ILE A 41 5.09 -2.27 -0.89
CA ILE A 41 6.54 -2.29 -1.05
C ILE A 41 7.13 -0.90 -0.85
N ASP A 42 6.73 0.07 -1.67
CA ASP A 42 7.23 1.45 -1.57
C ASP A 42 7.00 2.04 -0.15
N PRO A 43 5.82 1.83 0.50
CA PRO A 43 5.59 2.21 1.89
C PRO A 43 6.60 1.67 2.91
N SER A 44 7.19 0.50 2.67
CA SER A 44 8.20 -0.07 3.57
C SER A 44 9.48 0.78 3.57
N TYR A 45 9.96 1.21 2.39
CA TYR A 45 11.11 2.12 2.26
C TYR A 45 10.81 3.49 2.86
N HIS A 46 9.63 4.02 2.63
CA HIS A 46 9.18 5.29 3.22
C HIS A 46 9.18 5.25 4.75
N THR A 47 8.68 4.15 5.31
CA THR A 47 8.61 3.95 6.76
C THR A 47 10.01 3.84 7.35
N LEU A 48 10.93 3.12 6.69
CA LEU A 48 12.33 3.05 7.08
C LEU A 48 13.04 4.41 6.98
N ALA A 49 12.74 5.21 5.96
CA ALA A 49 13.36 6.51 5.74
C ALA A 49 12.95 7.56 6.78
N THR A 50 11.69 7.54 7.21
CA THR A 50 11.10 8.59 8.07
C THR A 50 10.90 8.18 9.53
N GLY A 51 10.88 6.87 9.81
CA GLY A 51 10.44 6.33 11.11
C GLY A 51 8.93 6.40 11.34
N ASN A 52 8.16 6.98 10.41
CA ASN A 52 6.71 7.09 10.47
C ASN A 52 6.06 6.09 9.52
N THR A 53 5.00 5.40 9.97
CA THR A 53 4.25 4.48 9.11
C THR A 53 3.73 5.19 7.87
N SER A 54 4.15 4.71 6.70
CA SER A 54 3.62 5.18 5.43
C SER A 54 2.20 4.66 5.19
N ARG A 55 1.36 5.53 4.63
CA ARG A 55 -0.06 5.28 4.41
C ARG A 55 -0.42 5.40 2.95
N ASN A 56 -1.48 4.70 2.56
CA ASN A 56 -1.94 4.68 1.19
C ASN A 56 -3.08 5.69 0.97
N LEU A 57 -3.05 6.37 -0.17
CA LEU A 57 -4.15 7.20 -0.64
C LEU A 57 -4.55 6.72 -2.03
N ASP A 58 -5.81 6.37 -2.21
CA ASP A 58 -6.25 5.72 -3.44
C ASP A 58 -7.70 6.07 -3.75
N SER A 59 -7.93 6.76 -4.86
CA SER A 59 -9.28 7.15 -5.28
C SER A 59 -10.11 6.00 -5.86
N PHE A 60 -9.54 4.79 -5.97
CA PHE A 60 -10.31 3.58 -6.20
C PHE A 60 -10.93 3.03 -4.91
N PHE A 61 -10.30 3.28 -3.75
CA PHE A 61 -10.83 2.88 -2.43
C PHE A 61 -11.56 3.99 -1.70
N MET A 62 -11.19 5.24 -1.99
CA MET A 62 -11.60 6.40 -1.23
C MET A 62 -12.30 7.39 -2.14
N HIS A 63 -13.44 7.90 -1.69
CA HIS A 63 -13.98 9.12 -2.24
C HIS A 63 -13.16 10.34 -1.80
N ASP A 64 -13.39 11.48 -2.44
CA ASP A 64 -12.65 12.72 -2.18
C ASP A 64 -12.66 13.12 -0.70
N GLY A 65 -13.80 12.99 -0.01
CA GLY A 65 -13.89 13.32 1.40
C GLY A 65 -13.14 12.35 2.31
N GLN A 66 -13.09 11.08 1.90
CA GLN A 66 -12.34 10.02 2.59
C GLN A 66 -10.82 10.19 2.40
N VAL A 67 -10.35 10.59 1.21
CA VAL A 67 -8.94 10.94 0.99
C VAL A 67 -8.52 12.07 1.93
N ARG A 68 -9.33 13.11 2.05
CA ARG A 68 -9.06 14.25 2.95
C ARG A 68 -9.10 13.86 4.43
N ASP A 69 -10.07 13.05 4.84
CA ASP A 69 -10.19 12.55 6.22
C ASP A 69 -8.99 11.67 6.60
N SER A 70 -8.63 10.69 5.76
CA SER A 70 -7.45 9.83 5.93
C SER A 70 -6.17 10.67 6.04
N PHE A 71 -5.97 11.61 5.11
CA PHE A 71 -4.82 12.51 5.10
C PHE A 71 -4.74 13.34 6.39
N ASN A 72 -5.84 13.95 6.83
CA ASN A 72 -5.86 14.79 8.02
C ASN A 72 -5.57 14.01 9.30
N LYS A 73 -6.13 12.79 9.44
CA LYS A 73 -5.83 11.89 10.57
C LYS A 73 -4.34 11.55 10.63
N ALA A 74 -3.77 11.20 9.48
CA ALA A 74 -2.36 10.86 9.35
C ALA A 74 -1.41 12.04 9.60
N MET A 75 -1.84 13.25 9.26
CA MET A 75 -1.05 14.48 9.44
C MET A 75 -1.07 15.06 10.85
N LYS A 76 -1.80 14.44 11.79
CA LYS A 76 -1.81 14.86 13.18
C LYS A 76 -0.38 14.81 13.75
N ASP A 77 0.07 15.94 14.30
CA ASP A 77 1.42 16.12 14.86
C ASP A 77 2.57 15.94 13.85
N LYS A 78 2.30 16.15 12.55
CA LYS A 78 3.27 16.06 11.44
C LYS A 78 3.49 17.42 10.78
N ASP A 79 4.71 17.64 10.29
CA ASP A 79 5.10 18.92 9.69
C ASP A 79 4.77 18.94 8.19
N ILE A 80 5.22 17.92 7.46
CA ILE A 80 5.13 17.83 6.00
C ILE A 80 4.70 16.44 5.53
N ALA A 81 3.73 16.42 4.61
CA ALA A 81 3.41 15.23 3.83
C ALA A 81 4.28 15.18 2.58
N VAL A 82 4.97 14.06 2.37
CA VAL A 82 5.57 13.73 1.08
C VAL A 82 4.79 12.56 0.52
N ILE A 83 4.15 12.77 -0.63
CA ILE A 83 3.22 11.80 -1.24
C ILE A 83 3.87 11.29 -2.53
N GLU A 84 4.30 10.03 -2.55
CA GLU A 84 4.79 9.42 -3.77
C GLU A 84 3.63 8.96 -4.67
N GLY A 85 3.62 9.41 -5.92
CA GLY A 85 2.66 8.99 -6.93
C GLY A 85 2.81 7.52 -7.37
N VAL A 86 1.76 6.95 -7.93
CA VAL A 86 1.78 5.65 -8.60
C VAL A 86 2.00 5.85 -10.10
N ARG A 87 2.73 4.94 -10.77
CA ARG A 87 2.94 4.95 -12.22
C ARG A 87 3.30 6.36 -12.76
N GLY A 88 2.60 6.87 -13.76
CA GLY A 88 2.66 8.27 -14.19
C GLY A 88 1.57 9.11 -13.52
N LEU A 89 1.71 10.44 -13.53
CA LEU A 89 0.77 11.36 -12.87
C LEU A 89 -0.71 11.07 -13.21
N TYR A 90 -1.01 10.83 -14.48
CA TYR A 90 -2.38 10.59 -14.98
C TYR A 90 -2.74 9.11 -15.14
N GLU A 91 -1.85 8.19 -14.76
CA GLU A 91 -2.06 6.76 -14.97
C GLU A 91 -2.97 6.20 -13.87
N GLY A 92 -4.23 5.96 -14.20
CA GLY A 92 -5.24 5.37 -13.33
C GLY A 92 -5.71 3.97 -13.76
N ILE A 93 -6.84 3.53 -13.21
CA ILE A 93 -7.54 2.31 -13.61
C ILE A 93 -8.32 2.49 -14.92
N ASP A 94 -8.80 3.71 -15.16
CA ASP A 94 -9.59 4.09 -16.31
C ASP A 94 -8.73 4.90 -17.28
N SER A 95 -9.00 4.77 -18.58
CA SER A 95 -8.23 5.45 -19.62
C SER A 95 -8.60 6.92 -19.82
N ILE A 96 -9.71 7.38 -19.22
CA ILE A 96 -10.25 8.73 -19.41
C ILE A 96 -10.39 9.48 -18.09
N ASN A 97 -10.83 8.79 -17.04
CA ASN A 97 -11.07 9.37 -15.71
C ASN A 97 -9.91 9.08 -14.76
N ASP A 98 -9.74 9.93 -13.75
CA ASP A 98 -8.62 9.88 -12.80
C ASP A 98 -8.77 8.85 -11.66
N ILE A 99 -9.61 7.83 -11.82
CA ILE A 99 -9.82 6.84 -10.75
C ILE A 99 -8.53 6.04 -10.53
N GLY A 100 -8.05 5.99 -9.29
CA GLY A 100 -6.80 5.33 -8.93
C GLY A 100 -5.53 6.00 -9.48
N SER A 101 -5.61 7.26 -9.93
CA SER A 101 -4.46 8.03 -10.45
C SER A 101 -3.85 8.97 -9.41
N THR A 102 -2.58 9.35 -9.63
CA THR A 102 -1.92 10.37 -8.79
C THR A 102 -2.58 11.75 -8.92
N ALA A 103 -3.11 12.06 -10.11
CA ALA A 103 -3.81 13.31 -10.38
C ALA A 103 -5.09 13.46 -9.55
N SER A 104 -5.87 12.38 -9.35
CA SER A 104 -7.05 12.43 -8.48
C SER A 104 -6.69 12.77 -7.03
N ILE A 105 -5.62 12.18 -6.48
CA ILE A 105 -5.14 12.53 -5.13
C ILE A 105 -4.64 13.97 -5.07
N ALA A 106 -3.94 14.45 -6.12
CA ALA A 106 -3.50 15.83 -6.22
C ALA A 106 -4.67 16.83 -6.20
N LYS A 107 -5.76 16.53 -6.91
CA LYS A 107 -6.99 17.35 -6.92
C LYS A 107 -7.70 17.32 -5.58
N SER A 108 -7.96 16.13 -5.03
CA SER A 108 -8.66 15.97 -3.74
C SER A 108 -7.93 16.71 -2.61
N LEU A 109 -6.59 16.63 -2.60
CA LEU A 109 -5.77 17.34 -1.62
C LEU A 109 -5.42 18.75 -2.05
N LYS A 110 -5.68 19.22 -3.27
CA LYS A 110 -5.13 20.48 -3.81
C LYS A 110 -3.62 20.61 -3.57
N ALA A 111 -2.89 19.52 -3.78
CA ALA A 111 -1.47 19.44 -3.48
C ALA A 111 -0.63 19.86 -4.70
N PRO A 112 0.42 20.69 -4.53
CA PRO A 112 1.35 20.97 -5.60
C PRO A 112 2.11 19.69 -5.98
N VAL A 113 2.35 19.53 -7.28
CA VAL A 113 3.03 18.38 -7.88
C VAL A 113 4.43 18.78 -8.34
N ILE A 114 5.42 17.99 -7.95
CA ILE A 114 6.75 17.99 -8.57
C ILE A 114 6.81 16.84 -9.58
N LEU A 115 7.01 17.17 -10.84
CA LEU A 115 7.07 16.19 -11.93
C LEU A 115 8.50 15.67 -12.11
N ILE A 116 8.67 14.36 -11.98
CA ILE A 116 9.94 13.65 -12.16
C ILE A 116 10.03 13.16 -13.60
N ILE A 117 11.05 13.64 -14.32
CA ILE A 117 11.27 13.33 -15.74
C ILE A 117 12.55 12.52 -15.89
N ASN A 118 12.44 11.33 -16.49
CA ASN A 118 13.63 10.61 -16.97
C ASN A 118 14.24 11.36 -18.15
N SER A 119 15.33 12.06 -17.89
CA SER A 119 15.96 13.01 -18.81
C SER A 119 17.17 12.42 -19.53
N ARG A 120 17.35 11.08 -19.52
CA ARG A 120 18.55 10.40 -20.05
C ARG A 120 19.01 10.88 -21.42
N SER A 121 18.09 11.26 -22.30
CA SER A 121 18.38 11.76 -23.64
C SER A 121 17.48 12.94 -24.05
N LEU A 122 16.97 13.71 -23.08
CA LEU A 122 16.02 14.80 -23.34
C LEU A 122 16.63 16.17 -23.02
N VAL A 123 16.41 17.13 -23.91
CA VAL A 123 16.67 18.56 -23.65
C VAL A 123 15.39 19.35 -23.94
N LYS A 124 15.18 19.76 -25.21
CA LYS A 124 13.99 20.53 -25.60
C LYS A 124 12.69 19.74 -25.46
N SER A 125 12.73 18.44 -25.73
CA SER A 125 11.56 17.56 -25.57
C SER A 125 11.12 17.40 -24.10
N ALA A 126 11.98 17.69 -23.12
CA ALA A 126 11.56 17.71 -21.73
C ALA A 126 10.56 18.86 -21.46
N ALA A 127 10.76 20.01 -22.10
CA ALA A 127 9.79 21.11 -22.06
C ALA A 127 8.46 20.73 -22.72
N ALA A 128 8.49 19.99 -23.84
CA ALA A 128 7.28 19.49 -24.48
C ALA A 128 6.49 18.53 -23.58
N LEU A 129 7.18 17.66 -22.82
CA LEU A 129 6.53 16.83 -21.80
C LEU A 129 5.85 17.70 -20.74
N VAL A 130 6.56 18.66 -20.14
CA VAL A 130 5.97 19.54 -19.13
C VAL A 130 4.74 20.30 -19.66
N LEU A 131 4.82 20.85 -20.88
CA LEU A 131 3.67 21.50 -21.53
C LEU A 131 2.51 20.53 -21.72
N GLY A 132 2.76 19.32 -22.22
CA GLY A 132 1.73 18.31 -22.43
C GLY A 132 1.04 17.91 -21.12
N PHE A 133 1.81 17.71 -20.05
CA PHE A 133 1.25 17.37 -18.74
C PHE A 133 0.44 18.52 -18.16
N LYS A 134 0.88 19.79 -18.30
CA LYS A 134 0.09 20.97 -17.86
C LYS A 134 -1.18 21.18 -18.69
N ALA A 135 -1.11 20.92 -19.99
CA ALA A 135 -2.23 21.12 -20.91
C ALA A 135 -3.29 20.03 -20.80
N LEU A 136 -2.89 18.80 -20.42
CA LEU A 136 -3.80 17.67 -20.31
C LEU A 136 -4.82 17.86 -19.17
N ASP A 137 -4.38 18.35 -18.01
CA ASP A 137 -5.26 18.71 -16.89
C ASP A 137 -4.81 20.05 -16.27
N PRO A 138 -5.45 21.17 -16.63
CA PRO A 138 -5.13 22.49 -16.09
C PRO A 138 -5.42 22.67 -14.59
N GLU A 139 -6.20 21.77 -13.98
CA GLU A 139 -6.45 21.81 -12.53
C GLU A 139 -5.23 21.34 -11.72
N ILE A 140 -4.32 20.60 -12.34
CA ILE A 140 -3.11 20.12 -11.68
C ILE A 140 -2.05 21.20 -11.61
N ASN A 141 -1.69 21.57 -10.39
CA ASN A 141 -0.59 22.49 -10.11
C ASN A 141 0.77 21.78 -10.22
N ILE A 142 1.32 21.68 -11.43
CA ILE A 142 2.71 21.26 -11.64
C ILE A 142 3.63 22.43 -11.25
N ALA A 143 4.05 22.43 -10.00
CA ALA A 143 4.77 23.53 -9.36
C ALA A 143 6.29 23.46 -9.54
N GLY A 144 6.82 22.31 -9.95
CA GLY A 144 8.25 22.15 -10.20
C GLY A 144 8.59 20.84 -10.91
N VAL A 145 9.85 20.71 -11.30
CA VAL A 145 10.38 19.54 -12.02
C VAL A 145 11.68 19.06 -11.39
N ILE A 146 11.85 17.73 -11.33
CA ILE A 146 13.12 17.06 -11.03
C ILE A 146 13.56 16.26 -12.25
N LEU A 147 14.81 16.47 -12.69
CA LEU A 147 15.39 15.75 -13.83
C LEU A 147 16.17 14.53 -13.35
N ASN A 148 15.66 13.32 -13.59
CA ASN A 148 16.40 12.11 -13.26
C ASN A 148 17.28 11.64 -14.44
N LYS A 149 18.38 10.94 -14.14
CA LYS A 149 19.31 10.33 -15.11
C LYS A 149 19.94 11.35 -16.06
N VAL A 150 20.25 12.56 -15.61
CA VAL A 150 21.02 13.52 -16.42
C VAL A 150 22.45 13.02 -16.64
N LYS A 151 23.07 13.39 -17.77
CA LYS A 151 24.40 12.85 -18.15
C LYS A 151 25.51 13.49 -17.31
N ASN A 152 25.42 14.79 -17.09
CA ASN A 152 26.39 15.63 -16.40
C ASN A 152 25.77 17.02 -16.18
N LYS A 153 26.52 17.93 -15.54
CA LYS A 153 26.08 19.31 -15.28
C LYS A 153 25.66 20.08 -16.53
N ALA A 154 26.41 19.97 -17.63
CA ALA A 154 26.06 20.67 -18.88
C ALA A 154 24.72 20.20 -19.47
N HIS A 155 24.43 18.89 -19.40
CA HIS A 155 23.14 18.34 -19.80
C HIS A 155 22.00 18.84 -18.90
N TYR A 156 22.23 18.87 -17.58
CA TYR A 156 21.28 19.42 -16.61
C TYR A 156 20.93 20.89 -16.93
N GLU A 157 21.92 21.78 -17.01
CA GLU A 157 21.69 23.22 -17.24
C GLU A 157 20.95 23.50 -18.55
N LYS A 158 21.31 22.78 -19.63
CA LYS A 158 20.65 22.95 -20.93
C LYS A 158 19.18 22.52 -20.89
N THR A 159 18.89 21.43 -20.18
CA THR A 159 17.53 20.90 -20.03
C THR A 159 16.71 21.78 -19.10
N LYS A 160 17.29 22.21 -17.98
CA LYS A 160 16.73 23.19 -17.04
C LYS A 160 16.30 24.46 -17.76
N LYS A 161 17.23 25.12 -18.45
CA LYS A 161 16.96 26.33 -19.23
C LYS A 161 15.81 26.13 -20.21
N SER A 162 15.80 25.00 -20.93
CA SER A 162 14.74 24.72 -21.89
C SER A 162 13.36 24.57 -21.23
N ILE A 163 13.26 23.99 -20.05
CA ILE A 163 11.98 23.82 -19.35
C ILE A 163 11.52 25.16 -18.78
N GLU A 164 12.40 25.89 -18.12
CA GLU A 164 12.07 27.14 -17.43
C GLU A 164 11.63 28.22 -18.43
N GLU A 165 12.41 28.46 -19.50
CA GLU A 165 12.10 29.51 -20.48
C GLU A 165 10.84 29.22 -21.31
N ILE A 166 10.57 27.94 -21.62
CA ILE A 166 9.46 27.57 -22.53
C ILE A 166 8.15 27.37 -21.75
N THR A 167 8.21 26.81 -20.54
CA THR A 167 7.02 26.33 -19.82
C THR A 167 6.67 27.17 -18.59
N ASN A 168 7.57 28.08 -18.21
CA ASN A 168 7.49 28.85 -16.96
C ASN A 168 7.28 27.94 -15.74
N THR A 169 7.98 26.80 -15.72
CA THR A 169 7.95 25.82 -14.63
C THR A 169 9.38 25.63 -14.13
N GLU A 170 9.58 25.80 -12.83
CA GLU A 170 10.90 25.78 -12.21
C GLU A 170 11.49 24.35 -12.16
N VAL A 171 12.79 24.23 -12.39
CA VAL A 171 13.52 22.97 -12.19
C VAL A 171 14.31 23.05 -10.89
N ILE A 172 13.85 22.29 -9.89
CA ILE A 172 14.37 22.34 -8.52
C ILE A 172 15.50 21.35 -8.26
N GLY A 173 15.89 20.55 -9.25
CA GLY A 173 17.01 19.61 -9.09
C GLY A 173 17.21 18.66 -10.26
N GLY A 174 18.37 18.00 -10.26
CA GLY A 174 18.75 17.04 -11.28
C GLY A 174 19.72 15.99 -10.78
N ILE A 175 19.38 14.72 -10.96
CA ILE A 175 20.17 13.57 -10.49
C ILE A 175 20.97 13.00 -11.65
N ILE A 176 22.29 13.01 -11.49
CA ILE A 176 23.21 12.43 -12.47
C ILE A 176 22.97 10.93 -12.54
N ARG A 177 23.02 10.38 -13.75
CA ARG A 177 22.91 8.94 -13.96
C ARG A 177 24.06 8.24 -13.24
N ASP A 178 23.69 7.42 -12.27
CA ASP A 178 24.58 6.47 -11.60
C ASP A 178 23.86 5.13 -11.50
N ASP A 179 24.48 4.09 -12.01
CA ASP A 179 23.91 2.74 -12.01
C ASP A 179 23.96 2.13 -10.58
N ASN A 180 24.81 2.65 -9.67
CA ASN A 180 24.88 2.24 -8.25
C ASN A 180 23.69 2.73 -7.40
N ILE A 181 22.91 3.70 -7.90
CA ILE A 181 21.75 4.27 -7.20
C ILE A 181 20.46 3.49 -7.54
N SER A 182 20.53 2.60 -8.55
CA SER A 182 19.38 1.82 -8.97
C SER A 182 19.03 0.74 -7.94
N ILE A 183 17.75 0.68 -7.59
CA ILE A 183 17.18 -0.48 -6.88
C ILE A 183 17.31 -1.66 -7.86
N GLU A 184 18.13 -2.67 -7.53
CA GLU A 184 18.02 -3.95 -8.21
C GLU A 184 16.57 -4.41 -8.03
N GLN A 185 15.83 -4.52 -9.13
CA GLN A 185 14.49 -5.08 -9.14
C GLN A 185 14.60 -6.58 -8.84
N ARG A 186 14.93 -6.94 -7.60
CA ARG A 186 14.94 -8.33 -7.17
C ARG A 186 13.49 -8.81 -7.09
N HIS A 187 13.32 -10.05 -7.54
CA HIS A 187 12.14 -10.59 -8.22
C HIS A 187 10.79 -10.56 -7.50
N LEU A 188 10.64 -9.98 -6.32
CA LEU A 188 9.38 -9.96 -5.58
C LEU A 188 9.11 -8.64 -4.84
N GLY A 189 9.92 -7.60 -5.03
CA GLY A 189 9.69 -6.29 -4.41
C GLY A 189 9.80 -6.28 -2.88
N LEU A 190 10.06 -7.40 -2.23
CA LEU A 190 10.24 -7.46 -0.80
C LEU A 190 11.54 -6.79 -0.37
N VAL A 191 11.48 -6.13 0.77
CA VAL A 191 12.59 -6.13 1.73
C VAL A 191 12.20 -7.13 2.82
N PRO A 192 12.54 -8.44 2.71
CA PRO A 192 12.44 -9.34 3.85
C PRO A 192 13.20 -8.72 5.04
N ALA A 193 12.92 -9.10 6.29
CA ALA A 193 13.68 -8.53 7.41
C ALA A 193 15.20 -8.75 7.26
N ARG A 194 15.61 -9.82 6.57
CA ARG A 194 16.99 -10.11 6.13
C ARG A 194 17.60 -9.05 5.20
N GLU A 195 16.81 -8.25 4.52
CA GLU A 195 17.25 -7.19 3.60
C GLU A 195 17.09 -5.78 4.19
N ARG A 196 16.61 -5.65 5.44
CA ARG A 196 16.37 -4.37 6.10
C ARG A 196 17.65 -3.56 6.27
N GLU A 197 18.75 -4.18 6.69
CA GLU A 197 20.06 -3.50 6.83
C GLU A 197 20.58 -2.98 5.49
N ASN A 198 20.42 -3.76 4.41
CA ASN A 198 20.82 -3.33 3.08
C ASN A 198 19.96 -2.15 2.62
N SER A 199 18.65 -2.20 2.88
CA SER A 199 17.73 -1.12 2.53
C SER A 199 18.08 0.18 3.24
N LEU A 200 18.46 0.14 4.52
CA LEU A 200 18.92 1.32 5.25
C LEU A 200 20.18 1.93 4.61
N LYS A 201 21.16 1.11 4.24
CA LYS A 201 22.37 1.59 3.53
C LYS A 201 22.03 2.27 2.20
N PHE A 202 21.11 1.69 1.42
CA PHE A 202 20.65 2.32 0.17
C PHE A 202 19.91 3.64 0.42
N ILE A 203 19.05 3.68 1.43
CA ILE A 203 18.32 4.90 1.81
C ILE A 203 19.30 6.02 2.18
N ASP A 204 20.39 5.72 2.90
CA ASP A 204 21.42 6.72 3.23
C ASP A 204 22.15 7.22 1.98
N ILE A 205 22.49 6.34 1.04
CA ILE A 205 23.09 6.72 -0.27
C ILE A 205 22.13 7.62 -1.06
N TRP A 206 20.83 7.28 -1.08
CA TRP A 206 19.81 8.08 -1.74
C TRP A 206 19.67 9.45 -1.09
N CYS A 207 19.64 9.51 0.24
CA CYS A 207 19.59 10.75 1.01
C CYS A 207 20.73 11.70 0.62
N GLU A 208 21.98 11.21 0.65
CA GLU A 208 23.15 12.02 0.32
C GLU A 208 23.16 12.44 -1.15
N THR A 209 22.73 11.57 -2.07
CA THR A 209 22.56 11.95 -3.47
C THR A 209 21.55 13.09 -3.61
N ILE A 210 20.41 12.98 -2.94
CA ILE A 210 19.30 13.94 -3.03
C ILE A 210 19.69 15.29 -2.45
N LYS A 211 20.35 15.34 -1.28
CA LYS A 211 20.85 16.59 -0.69
C LYS A 211 21.78 17.37 -1.62
N ASN A 212 22.58 16.66 -2.42
CA ASN A 212 23.52 17.25 -3.37
C ASN A 212 22.88 17.60 -4.73
N SER A 213 21.71 17.06 -5.04
CA SER A 213 21.11 17.11 -6.39
C SER A 213 19.81 17.90 -6.48
N ILE A 214 19.14 18.14 -5.35
CA ILE A 214 17.81 18.76 -5.28
C ILE A 214 17.81 19.88 -4.24
N ASP A 215 17.22 21.02 -4.60
CA ASP A 215 16.92 22.11 -3.69
C ASP A 215 15.75 21.74 -2.77
N LEU A 216 16.08 21.18 -1.61
CA LEU A 216 15.09 20.73 -0.62
C LEU A 216 14.38 21.88 0.09
N ASP A 217 15.06 23.03 0.26
CA ASP A 217 14.44 24.21 0.86
C ASP A 217 13.35 24.74 -0.08
N ARG A 218 13.64 24.79 -1.38
CA ARG A 218 12.65 25.15 -2.39
C ARG A 218 11.48 24.17 -2.47
N LEU A 219 11.74 22.88 -2.36
CA LEU A 219 10.68 21.86 -2.28
C LEU A 219 9.75 22.12 -1.09
N VAL A 220 10.30 22.48 0.07
CA VAL A 220 9.52 22.83 1.27
C VAL A 220 8.70 24.11 1.05
N GLU A 221 9.25 25.12 0.39
CA GLU A 221 8.50 26.33 0.01
C GLU A 221 7.31 26.00 -0.89
N ILE A 222 7.51 25.16 -1.91
CA ILE A 222 6.42 24.68 -2.76
C ILE A 222 5.38 23.95 -1.90
N ALA A 223 5.79 23.06 -1.00
CA ALA A 223 4.88 22.31 -0.13
C ALA A 223 4.03 23.21 0.80
N LYS A 224 4.50 24.41 1.13
CA LYS A 224 3.78 25.42 1.94
C LYS A 224 2.69 26.15 1.17
N THR A 225 2.76 26.17 -0.16
CA THR A 225 1.71 26.81 -1.00
C THR A 225 0.38 26.07 -0.97
N ALA A 226 0.38 24.81 -0.54
CA ALA A 226 -0.81 23.98 -0.50
C ALA A 226 -1.83 24.51 0.52
N PRO A 227 -3.11 24.77 0.14
CA PRO A 227 -4.11 25.37 1.03
C PRO A 227 -4.48 24.44 2.19
N LYS A 228 -5.06 24.96 3.28
CA LYS A 228 -5.57 24.10 4.36
C LYS A 228 -6.75 23.24 3.88
N ILE A 229 -6.89 22.03 4.43
CA ILE A 229 -7.96 21.08 4.13
C ILE A 229 -8.91 21.02 5.33
N ASN A 230 -10.01 21.77 5.27
CA ASN A 230 -10.91 21.95 6.42
C ASN A 230 -12.38 21.59 6.14
N SER A 231 -12.75 21.25 4.90
CA SER A 231 -14.14 20.96 4.50
C SER A 231 -14.27 19.61 3.83
N ASP A 232 -15.52 19.15 3.72
CA ASP A 232 -15.91 17.98 2.93
C ASP A 232 -15.16 16.71 3.34
N LEU A 233 -15.05 16.50 4.66
CA LEU A 233 -14.44 15.31 5.25
C LEU A 233 -15.50 14.22 5.40
N GLU A 234 -15.16 13.01 4.98
CA GLU A 234 -16.01 11.83 5.12
C GLU A 234 -15.25 10.76 5.91
N PRO A 235 -15.81 10.22 7.01
CA PRO A 235 -15.15 9.18 7.77
C PRO A 235 -14.77 7.96 6.91
N ILE A 236 -13.52 7.51 7.04
CA ILE A 236 -13.05 6.29 6.37
C ILE A 236 -13.49 4.98 7.06
N TRP A 237 -14.16 5.03 8.21
CA TRP A 237 -14.73 3.86 8.88
C TRP A 237 -15.91 4.24 9.79
N ASN A 238 -16.72 3.24 10.14
CA ASN A 238 -17.83 3.35 11.08
C ASN A 238 -17.46 2.78 12.46
N ASN A 239 -18.02 3.36 13.52
CA ASN A 239 -17.84 2.90 14.89
C ASN A 239 -19.11 2.13 15.33
N LEU A 240 -19.12 0.83 15.07
CA LEU A 240 -20.25 -0.08 15.35
C LEU A 240 -20.15 -0.73 16.73
N ASN A 241 -18.92 -1.01 17.20
CA ASN A 241 -18.68 -1.63 18.50
C ASN A 241 -18.08 -0.62 19.49
N LYS A 242 -18.50 -0.71 20.75
CA LYS A 242 -17.96 0.06 21.89
C LYS A 242 -17.45 -0.83 23.03
N GLN A 243 -17.67 -2.13 22.96
CA GLN A 243 -17.22 -3.08 23.98
C GLN A 243 -15.75 -3.43 23.75
N LYS A 244 -15.02 -3.66 24.84
CA LYS A 244 -13.61 -4.07 24.74
C LYS A 244 -13.54 -5.51 24.23
N VAL A 245 -12.69 -5.73 23.25
CA VAL A 245 -12.41 -7.03 22.67
C VAL A 245 -10.92 -7.12 22.35
N LYS A 246 -10.32 -8.30 22.37
CA LYS A 246 -8.91 -8.48 21.98
C LYS A 246 -8.84 -9.08 20.58
N ILE A 247 -8.10 -8.45 19.68
CA ILE A 247 -7.90 -8.98 18.33
C ILE A 247 -6.42 -9.29 18.16
N GLY A 248 -6.12 -10.55 17.88
CA GLY A 248 -4.78 -10.97 17.50
C GLY A 248 -4.50 -10.56 16.06
N VAL A 249 -3.34 -9.94 15.82
CA VAL A 249 -2.89 -9.56 14.48
C VAL A 249 -1.54 -10.22 14.21
N ALA A 250 -1.49 -11.11 13.21
CA ALA A 250 -0.26 -11.76 12.82
C ALA A 250 0.71 -10.72 12.22
N TYR A 251 1.84 -10.43 12.86
CA TYR A 251 2.73 -9.37 12.42
C TYR A 251 4.19 -9.75 12.58
N ASP A 252 4.82 -10.11 11.47
CA ASP A 252 6.21 -10.52 11.39
C ASP A 252 6.80 -10.30 9.97
N GLU A 253 7.94 -10.91 9.67
CA GLU A 253 8.56 -10.82 8.34
C GLU A 253 7.78 -11.55 7.24
N VAL A 254 6.83 -12.42 7.62
CA VAL A 254 5.94 -13.14 6.71
C VAL A 254 4.68 -12.35 6.46
N PHE A 255 4.01 -11.91 7.52
CA PHE A 255 2.70 -11.25 7.49
C PHE A 255 2.86 -9.78 7.86
N ASN A 256 3.09 -8.93 6.86
CA ASN A 256 3.32 -7.49 7.05
C ASN A 256 2.55 -6.61 6.06
N PHE A 257 1.66 -7.19 5.25
CA PHE A 257 0.83 -6.42 4.34
C PHE A 257 -0.46 -6.01 5.01
N TYR A 258 -0.42 -4.83 5.63
CA TYR A 258 -1.55 -4.20 6.31
C TYR A 258 -1.68 -2.74 5.90
N TYR A 259 -2.92 -2.30 5.68
CA TYR A 259 -3.23 -0.88 5.75
C TYR A 259 -3.36 -0.45 7.21
N LYS A 260 -2.66 0.61 7.59
CA LYS A 260 -2.67 1.11 8.97
C LYS A 260 -4.09 1.48 9.41
N GLU A 261 -4.88 2.01 8.48
CA GLU A 261 -6.28 2.39 8.65
C GLU A 261 -7.16 1.20 9.04
N ASN A 262 -6.88 -0.01 8.54
CA ASN A 262 -7.64 -1.22 8.93
C ASN A 262 -7.44 -1.51 10.42
N ILE A 263 -6.20 -1.44 10.91
CA ILE A 263 -5.87 -1.66 12.32
C ILE A 263 -6.50 -0.56 13.20
N GLU A 264 -6.37 0.70 12.79
CA GLU A 264 -6.95 1.84 13.52
C GLU A 264 -8.49 1.75 13.56
N SER A 265 -9.11 1.19 12.53
CA SER A 265 -10.56 0.95 12.53
C SER A 265 -10.99 -0.09 13.57
N LEU A 266 -10.17 -1.11 13.82
CA LEU A 266 -10.41 -2.09 14.89
C LEU A 266 -10.26 -1.41 16.26
N GLU A 267 -9.18 -0.64 16.47
CA GLU A 267 -8.94 0.11 17.71
C GLU A 267 -10.09 1.10 18.00
N ALA A 268 -10.56 1.82 16.99
CA ALA A 268 -11.71 2.72 17.09
C ALA A 268 -13.02 2.00 17.44
N ASN A 269 -13.10 0.70 17.15
CA ASN A 269 -14.21 -0.19 17.48
C ASN A 269 -13.95 -1.01 18.76
N GLY A 270 -13.06 -0.56 19.65
CA GLY A 270 -12.87 -1.15 20.97
C GLY A 270 -11.90 -2.34 21.01
N ALA A 271 -11.23 -2.65 19.90
CA ALA A 271 -10.20 -3.68 19.89
C ALA A 271 -8.95 -3.23 20.65
N LYS A 272 -8.44 -4.08 21.52
CA LYS A 272 -7.03 -4.09 21.92
C LYS A 272 -6.30 -5.02 20.96
N ILE A 273 -5.33 -4.48 20.21
CA ILE A 273 -4.53 -5.26 19.27
C ILE A 273 -3.41 -5.99 20.01
N GLU A 274 -3.36 -7.30 19.85
CA GLU A 274 -2.27 -8.15 20.34
C GLU A 274 -1.49 -8.67 19.13
N TYR A 275 -0.35 -8.05 18.84
CA TYR A 275 0.52 -8.52 17.77
C TYR A 275 1.24 -9.80 18.19
N PHE A 276 1.34 -10.76 17.28
CA PHE A 276 2.09 -12.01 17.48
C PHE A 276 2.75 -12.43 16.18
N SER A 277 3.79 -13.24 16.26
CA SER A 277 4.56 -13.76 15.13
C SER A 277 4.23 -15.22 14.87
N PRO A 278 3.46 -15.56 13.81
CA PRO A 278 3.30 -16.97 13.42
C PRO A 278 4.62 -17.68 13.15
N LEU A 279 5.67 -16.95 12.76
CA LEU A 279 6.98 -17.50 12.49
C LEU A 279 7.78 -17.83 13.77
N SER A 280 7.64 -17.03 14.83
CA SER A 280 8.55 -17.06 15.98
C SER A 280 7.89 -17.39 17.32
N ASP A 281 6.63 -17.03 17.51
CA ASP A 281 5.92 -17.28 18.77
C ASP A 281 5.38 -18.70 18.81
N GLU A 282 5.45 -19.35 19.97
CA GLU A 282 5.00 -20.74 20.11
C GLU A 282 3.48 -20.88 20.18
N ASN A 283 2.76 -19.87 20.71
CA ASN A 283 1.33 -19.97 20.98
C ASN A 283 0.60 -18.68 20.62
N LEU A 284 -0.71 -18.79 20.35
CA LEU A 284 -1.55 -17.61 20.19
C LEU A 284 -1.68 -16.85 21.53
N PRO A 285 -1.70 -15.50 21.49
CA PRO A 285 -2.05 -14.72 22.68
C PRO A 285 -3.51 -14.96 23.09
N ASP A 286 -3.85 -14.62 24.34
CA ASP A 286 -5.23 -14.62 24.83
C ASP A 286 -6.02 -13.48 24.18
N ILE A 287 -6.59 -13.78 23.01
CA ILE A 287 -7.39 -12.89 22.15
C ILE A 287 -8.83 -13.36 22.09
N ASP A 288 -9.71 -12.67 21.36
CA ASP A 288 -11.11 -13.03 21.12
C ASP A 288 -11.37 -13.32 19.62
N GLY A 289 -10.76 -12.53 18.72
CA GLY A 289 -10.76 -12.72 17.27
C GLY A 289 -9.37 -12.64 16.66
N LEU A 290 -9.21 -13.11 15.42
CA LEU A 290 -7.91 -13.21 14.73
C LEU A 290 -7.95 -12.55 13.35
N TYR A 291 -6.94 -11.73 13.04
CA TYR A 291 -6.70 -11.14 11.72
C TYR A 291 -5.30 -11.50 11.21
N ILE A 292 -5.24 -12.18 10.06
CA ILE A 292 -4.00 -12.58 9.38
C ILE A 292 -3.95 -11.88 8.03
N GLY A 293 -3.17 -10.81 7.93
CA GLY A 293 -2.97 -10.05 6.71
C GLY A 293 -2.17 -10.81 5.65
N GLY A 294 -1.81 -10.09 4.58
CA GLY A 294 -1.03 -10.68 3.52
C GLY A 294 0.47 -10.64 3.76
N GLY A 295 1.19 -11.11 2.76
CA GLY A 295 2.64 -11.20 2.71
C GLY A 295 3.04 -12.44 1.92
N TYR A 296 4.21 -13.01 2.19
CA TYR A 296 4.81 -14.05 1.34
C TYR A 296 5.15 -15.33 2.12
N PRO A 297 4.15 -16.03 2.67
CA PRO A 297 4.36 -17.26 3.43
C PRO A 297 4.97 -18.38 2.60
N GLU A 298 4.90 -18.34 1.27
CA GLU A 298 5.60 -19.28 0.39
C GLU A 298 7.12 -19.22 0.50
N LEU A 299 7.70 -18.09 0.90
CA LEU A 299 9.15 -17.95 1.09
C LEU A 299 9.62 -18.51 2.44
N PHE A 300 8.67 -18.76 3.36
CA PHE A 300 8.89 -19.21 4.73
C PHE A 300 8.06 -20.47 5.04
N SER A 301 7.62 -21.20 4.01
CA SER A 301 6.63 -22.29 4.16
C SER A 301 7.13 -23.38 5.11
N LYS A 302 8.45 -23.67 5.06
CA LYS A 302 9.09 -24.66 5.92
C LYS A 302 9.17 -24.21 7.38
N GLU A 303 9.58 -22.96 7.62
CA GLU A 303 9.63 -22.38 8.96
C GLU A 303 8.24 -22.32 9.60
N LEU A 304 7.24 -21.86 8.85
CA LEU A 304 5.85 -21.85 9.27
C LEU A 304 5.33 -23.26 9.57
N SER A 305 5.68 -24.24 8.73
CA SER A 305 5.32 -25.65 8.92
C SER A 305 5.97 -26.25 10.17
N ASN A 306 7.17 -25.81 10.54
CA ASN A 306 7.83 -26.31 11.75
C ASN A 306 7.21 -25.80 13.05
N ASN A 307 6.47 -24.68 13.03
CA ASN A 307 5.81 -24.13 14.20
C ASN A 307 4.48 -24.86 14.52
N GLN A 308 4.57 -26.15 14.84
CA GLN A 308 3.42 -27.02 15.05
C GLN A 308 2.48 -26.55 16.16
N SER A 309 3.01 -25.87 17.19
CA SER A 309 2.21 -25.35 18.30
C SER A 309 1.29 -24.21 17.84
N MET A 310 1.83 -23.23 17.12
CA MET A 310 1.05 -22.15 16.52
C MET A 310 0.01 -22.67 15.51
N LEU A 311 0.39 -23.62 14.65
CA LEU A 311 -0.54 -24.24 13.69
C LEU A 311 -1.73 -24.89 14.40
N LYS A 312 -1.46 -25.61 15.50
CA LYS A 312 -2.48 -26.26 16.31
C LYS A 312 -3.38 -25.22 16.98
N ASP A 313 -2.82 -24.17 17.58
CA ASP A 313 -3.59 -23.12 18.26
C ASP A 313 -4.56 -22.42 17.30
N ILE A 314 -4.12 -22.05 16.09
CA ILE A 314 -4.99 -21.44 15.09
C ILE A 314 -6.07 -22.44 14.62
N LYS A 315 -5.73 -23.72 14.47
CA LYS A 315 -6.70 -24.74 14.08
C LYS A 315 -7.77 -24.95 15.17
N ASP A 316 -7.36 -25.01 16.44
CA ASP A 316 -8.27 -25.14 17.59
C ASP A 316 -9.16 -23.90 17.70
N PHE A 317 -8.61 -22.70 17.52
CA PHE A 317 -9.35 -21.45 17.46
C PHE A 317 -10.49 -21.49 16.43
N HIS A 318 -10.20 -22.00 15.22
CA HIS A 318 -11.20 -22.22 14.18
C HIS A 318 -12.25 -23.26 14.60
N LEU A 319 -11.83 -24.39 15.19
CA LEU A 319 -12.73 -25.47 15.62
C LEU A 319 -13.71 -24.99 16.70
N ASP A 320 -13.26 -24.11 17.59
CA ASP A 320 -14.03 -23.42 18.63
C ASP A 320 -14.98 -22.34 18.07
N ASN A 321 -15.09 -22.23 16.74
CA ASN A 321 -16.00 -21.30 16.05
C ASN A 321 -15.71 -19.81 16.29
N ARG A 322 -14.47 -19.48 16.64
CA ARG A 322 -14.03 -18.12 16.88
C ARG A 322 -13.66 -17.43 15.57
N PRO A 323 -13.84 -16.10 15.45
CA PRO A 323 -13.70 -15.43 14.16
C PRO A 323 -12.24 -15.29 13.70
N ILE A 324 -11.96 -15.78 12.49
CA ILE A 324 -10.67 -15.62 11.83
C ILE A 324 -10.88 -14.95 10.47
N PHE A 325 -10.31 -13.78 10.26
CA PHE A 325 -10.22 -13.14 8.97
C PHE A 325 -8.81 -13.23 8.41
N ALA A 326 -8.65 -13.66 7.16
CA ALA A 326 -7.34 -13.74 6.53
C ALA A 326 -7.31 -13.22 5.08
N GLU A 327 -6.20 -12.58 4.70
CA GLU A 327 -6.03 -11.94 3.40
C GLU A 327 -4.76 -12.42 2.70
N CYS A 328 -4.83 -12.69 1.39
CA CYS A 328 -3.71 -13.02 0.52
C CYS A 328 -2.77 -14.11 1.08
N GLY A 329 -1.60 -13.75 1.62
CA GLY A 329 -0.71 -14.70 2.31
C GLY A 329 -1.38 -15.41 3.49
N GLY A 330 -2.21 -14.70 4.28
CA GLY A 330 -3.00 -15.29 5.35
C GLY A 330 -3.95 -16.39 4.84
N LEU A 331 -4.56 -16.19 3.67
CA LEU A 331 -5.37 -17.24 3.02
C LEU A 331 -4.52 -18.49 2.76
N MET A 332 -3.30 -18.34 2.24
CA MET A 332 -2.39 -19.46 1.98
C MET A 332 -2.01 -20.20 3.27
N TYR A 333 -1.82 -19.46 4.37
CA TYR A 333 -1.46 -20.06 5.66
C TYR A 333 -2.60 -20.88 6.28
N LEU A 334 -3.85 -20.57 5.94
CA LEU A 334 -5.03 -21.34 6.35
C LEU A 334 -5.32 -22.57 5.47
N MET A 335 -4.55 -22.79 4.41
CA MET A 335 -4.68 -23.97 3.53
C MET A 335 -4.15 -25.25 4.19
N LYS A 336 -4.34 -26.39 3.55
CA LYS A 336 -3.72 -27.66 3.96
C LYS A 336 -2.20 -27.59 3.87
N SER A 337 -1.70 -27.00 2.79
CA SER A 337 -0.26 -26.83 2.57
C SER A 337 0.04 -25.60 1.72
N ILE A 338 1.25 -25.08 1.91
CA ILE A 338 1.92 -24.17 0.98
C ILE A 338 3.03 -24.98 0.35
N HIS A 339 2.99 -25.15 -0.97
CA HIS A 339 3.79 -26.18 -1.64
C HIS A 339 3.51 -27.56 -1.01
N GLU A 340 4.55 -28.28 -0.56
CA GLU A 340 4.40 -29.56 0.14
C GLU A 340 4.42 -29.41 1.67
N ASP A 341 4.67 -28.21 2.19
CA ASP A 341 4.79 -27.97 3.62
C ASP A 341 3.39 -27.79 4.23
N ALA A 342 3.05 -28.64 5.20
CA ALA A 342 1.76 -28.61 5.87
C ALA A 342 1.65 -27.37 6.78
N VAL A 343 0.53 -26.66 6.68
CA VAL A 343 0.23 -25.48 7.51
C VAL A 343 -1.09 -25.70 8.26
N VAL A 344 -1.85 -24.64 8.59
CA VAL A 344 -2.94 -24.72 9.59
C VAL A 344 -4.03 -25.73 9.21
N ASN A 345 -4.25 -25.95 7.91
CA ASN A 345 -5.21 -26.91 7.40
C ASN A 345 -6.65 -26.61 7.86
N VAL A 346 -7.07 -25.35 7.81
CA VAL A 346 -8.49 -24.97 7.88
C VAL A 346 -9.18 -25.42 6.61
N TYR A 347 -8.67 -24.96 5.46
CA TYR A 347 -9.21 -25.31 4.16
C TYR A 347 -8.44 -26.46 3.51
N PRO A 348 -9.12 -27.49 2.94
CA PRO A 348 -8.50 -28.71 2.44
C PRO A 348 -7.87 -28.56 1.05
N TYR A 349 -7.26 -27.42 0.74
CA TYR A 349 -6.60 -27.13 -0.53
C TYR A 349 -5.11 -26.88 -0.35
N LYS A 350 -4.38 -26.89 -1.46
CA LYS A 350 -2.96 -26.56 -1.52
C LYS A 350 -2.79 -25.20 -2.19
N SER A 351 -1.88 -24.38 -1.68
CA SER A 351 -1.43 -23.16 -2.35
C SER A 351 -0.02 -23.35 -2.92
N ILE A 352 0.29 -22.69 -4.04
CA ILE A 352 1.63 -22.71 -4.64
C ILE A 352 2.01 -21.33 -5.16
N LEU A 353 3.30 -20.97 -5.05
CA LEU A 353 3.89 -19.89 -5.84
C LEU A 353 3.91 -20.26 -7.33
N THR A 354 3.71 -19.27 -8.19
CA THR A 354 3.79 -19.43 -9.65
C THR A 354 4.85 -18.50 -10.23
N GLU A 355 5.38 -18.85 -11.41
CA GLU A 355 6.44 -18.06 -12.08
C GLU A 355 5.96 -16.69 -12.57
N ARG A 356 4.65 -16.50 -12.76
CA ARG A 356 4.06 -15.28 -13.31
C ARG A 356 3.04 -14.72 -12.34
N VAL A 357 2.97 -13.39 -12.27
CA VAL A 357 1.96 -12.70 -11.47
C VAL A 357 0.56 -13.22 -11.81
N GLN A 358 -0.20 -13.61 -10.78
CA GLN A 358 -1.54 -14.16 -10.95
C GLN A 358 -2.59 -13.05 -10.96
N ALA A 359 -2.42 -12.06 -10.08
CA ALA A 359 -3.16 -10.82 -10.08
C ALA A 359 -2.31 -9.67 -9.49
N LEU A 360 -2.39 -8.52 -10.15
CA LEU A 360 -1.87 -7.21 -9.72
C LEU A 360 -2.88 -6.18 -10.22
N LYS A 361 -4.07 -6.18 -9.61
CA LYS A 361 -5.23 -5.46 -10.14
C LYS A 361 -6.11 -4.94 -9.02
N TYR A 362 -6.73 -3.80 -9.28
CA TYR A 362 -7.92 -3.37 -8.58
C TYR A 362 -9.07 -4.35 -8.80
N THR A 363 -9.80 -4.62 -7.73
CA THR A 363 -10.81 -5.66 -7.63
C THR A 363 -12.11 -5.08 -7.10
N ILE A 364 -13.24 -5.55 -7.63
CA ILE A 364 -14.58 -5.24 -7.14
C ILE A 364 -15.24 -6.56 -6.77
N ALA A 365 -15.68 -6.66 -5.53
CA ALA A 365 -16.28 -7.85 -4.96
C ALA A 365 -17.70 -7.55 -4.46
N GLU A 366 -18.63 -8.43 -4.80
CA GLU A 366 -20.01 -8.41 -4.32
C GLU A 366 -20.20 -9.53 -3.29
N VAL A 367 -20.62 -9.17 -2.08
CA VAL A 367 -20.82 -10.10 -0.97
C VAL A 367 -22.07 -10.93 -1.21
N GLN A 368 -21.91 -12.24 -1.38
CA GLN A 368 -22.98 -13.19 -1.67
C GLN A 368 -23.61 -13.76 -0.40
N LYS A 369 -22.89 -13.72 0.73
CA LYS A 369 -23.29 -14.26 2.03
C LYS A 369 -22.81 -13.39 3.18
N ASP A 370 -23.64 -13.27 4.22
CA ASP A 370 -23.23 -12.69 5.49
C ASP A 370 -22.03 -13.44 6.05
N ASN A 371 -21.07 -12.69 6.58
CA ASN A 371 -19.85 -13.21 7.17
C ASN A 371 -19.35 -12.27 8.27
N ILE A 372 -18.20 -12.62 8.86
CA ILE A 372 -17.62 -11.93 10.02
C ILE A 372 -17.17 -10.49 9.75
N ILE A 373 -17.06 -10.04 8.49
CA ILE A 373 -16.64 -8.68 8.15
C ILE A 373 -17.65 -7.90 7.30
N SER A 374 -18.66 -8.55 6.73
CA SER A 374 -19.56 -7.93 5.74
C SER A 374 -20.92 -8.61 5.64
N LYS A 375 -21.90 -7.89 5.09
CA LYS A 375 -23.28 -8.38 4.88
C LYS A 375 -23.58 -8.64 3.41
N LYS A 376 -24.45 -9.61 3.15
CA LYS A 376 -24.89 -9.96 1.80
C LYS A 376 -25.44 -8.73 1.07
N GLY A 377 -25.02 -8.55 -0.17
CA GLY A 377 -25.41 -7.45 -1.04
C GLY A 377 -24.49 -6.23 -0.96
N GLU A 378 -23.58 -6.17 0.01
CA GLU A 378 -22.53 -5.16 0.02
C GLU A 378 -21.59 -5.35 -1.18
N VAL A 379 -21.13 -4.24 -1.75
CA VAL A 379 -20.11 -4.21 -2.81
C VAL A 379 -18.93 -3.41 -2.29
N PHE A 380 -17.74 -3.95 -2.44
CA PHE A 380 -16.52 -3.26 -2.00
C PHE A 380 -15.42 -3.31 -3.05
N HIS A 381 -14.55 -2.32 -2.93
CA HIS A 381 -13.38 -2.15 -3.77
C HIS A 381 -12.16 -2.62 -2.98
N GLY A 382 -11.36 -3.48 -3.59
CA GLY A 382 -10.13 -3.99 -3.01
C GLY A 382 -9.06 -4.12 -4.07
N HIS A 383 -8.01 -4.86 -3.76
CA HIS A 383 -7.03 -5.22 -4.77
C HIS A 383 -6.51 -6.64 -4.53
N GLU A 384 -6.03 -7.22 -5.61
CA GLU A 384 -5.32 -8.50 -5.59
C GLU A 384 -3.86 -8.24 -5.97
N PHE A 385 -2.95 -8.69 -5.12
CA PHE A 385 -1.51 -8.67 -5.36
C PHE A 385 -0.91 -10.01 -4.94
N HIS A 386 -0.78 -10.93 -5.89
CA HIS A 386 -0.21 -12.24 -5.60
C HIS A 386 0.38 -12.93 -6.82
N TYR A 387 1.45 -13.68 -6.54
CA TYR A 387 2.08 -14.63 -7.46
C TYR A 387 1.66 -16.07 -7.16
N SER A 388 0.86 -16.28 -6.12
CA SER A 388 0.39 -17.58 -5.68
C SER A 388 -0.97 -17.96 -6.28
N LYS A 389 -1.31 -19.24 -6.25
CA LYS A 389 -2.66 -19.73 -6.54
C LYS A 389 -3.06 -20.84 -5.57
N VAL A 390 -4.34 -20.89 -5.22
CA VAL A 390 -4.94 -22.07 -4.56
C VAL A 390 -5.37 -23.06 -5.64
N ILE A 391 -5.04 -24.33 -5.46
CA ILE A 391 -5.44 -25.42 -6.35
C ILE A 391 -6.80 -25.94 -5.89
N VAL A 392 -7.85 -25.63 -6.65
CA VAL A 392 -9.23 -26.04 -6.38
C VAL A 392 -9.74 -26.87 -7.56
N ASP A 393 -9.75 -28.19 -7.42
CA ASP A 393 -10.31 -29.10 -8.42
C ASP A 393 -11.84 -29.14 -8.32
N THR A 394 -12.35 -29.27 -7.10
CA THR A 394 -13.78 -29.22 -6.76
C THR A 394 -13.94 -28.42 -5.47
N PRO A 395 -14.83 -27.42 -5.45
CA PRO A 395 -15.04 -26.63 -4.25
C PRO A 395 -15.69 -27.49 -3.15
N LYS A 396 -15.01 -27.59 -2.02
CA LYS A 396 -15.46 -28.21 -0.76
C LYS A 396 -15.92 -27.18 0.28
N ASN A 397 -15.68 -25.89 0.02
CA ASN A 397 -16.06 -24.78 0.87
C ASN A 397 -16.89 -23.80 0.05
N GLU A 398 -17.67 -23.00 0.77
CA GLU A 398 -18.43 -21.91 0.17
C GLU A 398 -17.54 -20.68 -0.04
N PHE A 399 -17.95 -19.82 -0.97
CA PHE A 399 -17.28 -18.55 -1.26
C PHE A 399 -18.20 -17.39 -0.89
N ALA A 400 -17.67 -16.42 -0.14
CA ALA A 400 -18.37 -15.23 0.32
C ALA A 400 -18.56 -14.20 -0.78
N PHE A 401 -17.66 -14.16 -1.77
CA PHE A 401 -17.55 -13.06 -2.72
C PHE A 401 -17.69 -13.52 -4.15
N LYS A 402 -18.43 -12.74 -4.92
CA LYS A 402 -18.42 -12.79 -6.39
C LYS A 402 -17.55 -11.63 -6.88
N ILE A 403 -16.53 -11.95 -7.66
CA ILE A 403 -15.59 -10.99 -8.22
C ILE A 403 -16.12 -10.47 -9.55
N THR A 404 -16.59 -9.23 -9.55
CA THR A 404 -17.13 -8.56 -10.75
C THR A 404 -16.03 -7.87 -11.56
N ARG A 405 -14.93 -7.54 -10.89
CA ARG A 405 -13.66 -7.13 -11.51
C ARG A 405 -12.52 -7.74 -10.70
N GLY A 406 -11.56 -8.36 -11.35
CA GLY A 406 -10.46 -9.07 -10.69
C GLY A 406 -10.39 -10.53 -11.14
N LYS A 407 -9.78 -11.39 -10.35
CA LYS A 407 -9.65 -12.82 -10.65
C LYS A 407 -10.32 -13.70 -9.60
N GLY A 408 -10.14 -13.37 -8.33
CA GLY A 408 -10.53 -14.20 -7.21
C GLY A 408 -9.68 -15.47 -7.11
N SER A 409 -10.01 -16.31 -6.12
CA SER A 409 -9.35 -17.58 -5.90
C SER A 409 -9.80 -18.69 -6.85
N TYR A 410 -11.06 -18.66 -7.30
CA TYR A 410 -11.64 -19.72 -8.13
C TYR A 410 -12.81 -19.19 -8.97
N ASN A 411 -12.73 -19.27 -10.31
CA ASN A 411 -13.83 -18.95 -11.23
C ASN A 411 -14.59 -17.64 -10.92
N LEU A 412 -13.86 -16.54 -10.69
CA LEU A 412 -14.43 -15.23 -10.30
C LEU A 412 -15.19 -15.28 -8.96
N GLN A 413 -14.82 -16.20 -8.08
CA GLN A 413 -15.26 -16.28 -6.69
C GLN A 413 -14.06 -16.21 -5.75
N ASP A 414 -14.29 -15.68 -4.56
CA ASP A 414 -13.28 -15.55 -3.50
C ASP A 414 -13.95 -15.53 -2.12
N GLY A 415 -13.15 -15.49 -1.06
CA GLY A 415 -13.64 -15.50 0.32
C GLY A 415 -14.06 -16.90 0.74
N PHE A 416 -13.11 -17.82 0.84
CA PHE A 416 -13.38 -19.15 1.41
C PHE A 416 -14.01 -19.00 2.79
N MET A 417 -15.12 -19.72 3.00
CA MET A 417 -15.87 -19.72 4.26
C MET A 417 -15.94 -21.13 4.84
N GLU A 418 -15.68 -21.19 6.15
CA GLU A 418 -15.97 -22.35 6.99
C GLU A 418 -16.14 -21.89 8.43
N LYS A 419 -17.28 -22.20 9.08
CA LYS A 419 -17.60 -21.65 10.41
C LYS A 419 -17.48 -20.11 10.40
N ASN A 420 -16.95 -19.52 11.47
CA ASN A 420 -16.61 -18.10 11.55
C ASN A 420 -15.21 -17.77 10.96
N THR A 421 -14.68 -18.59 10.05
CA THR A 421 -13.43 -18.30 9.34
C THR A 421 -13.71 -17.86 7.91
N LEU A 422 -13.12 -16.73 7.53
CA LEU A 422 -13.20 -16.13 6.20
C LEU A 422 -11.78 -15.84 5.71
N ALA A 423 -11.44 -16.29 4.51
CA ALA A 423 -10.14 -16.00 3.92
C ALA A 423 -10.23 -15.68 2.44
N SER A 424 -9.54 -14.63 1.98
CA SER A 424 -9.63 -14.16 0.59
C SER A 424 -8.29 -13.73 0.02
N TYR A 425 -8.09 -13.79 -1.30
CA TYR A 425 -6.96 -13.11 -1.94
C TYR A 425 -7.15 -11.59 -2.02
N VAL A 426 -8.39 -11.11 -1.91
CA VAL A 426 -8.69 -9.68 -1.95
C VAL A 426 -8.23 -9.03 -0.66
N HIS A 427 -7.33 -8.06 -0.81
CA HIS A 427 -6.99 -7.14 0.27
C HIS A 427 -8.06 -6.05 0.37
N THR A 428 -8.58 -5.89 1.57
CA THR A 428 -9.60 -4.92 1.93
C THR A 428 -8.96 -3.65 2.47
N HIS A 429 -9.56 -2.50 2.17
CA HIS A 429 -9.21 -1.23 2.79
C HIS A 429 -10.46 -0.67 3.44
N VAL A 430 -10.37 -0.23 4.70
CA VAL A 430 -11.57 0.17 5.46
C VAL A 430 -12.36 1.31 4.82
N ALA A 431 -11.72 2.24 4.11
CA ALA A 431 -12.44 3.26 3.35
C ALA A 431 -13.44 2.69 2.31
N ALA A 432 -13.12 1.53 1.72
CA ALA A 432 -14.00 0.81 0.80
C ALA A 432 -14.90 -0.22 1.52
N MET A 433 -14.59 -0.55 2.78
CA MET A 433 -15.40 -1.40 3.65
C MET A 433 -15.54 -0.77 5.06
N PRO A 434 -16.32 0.32 5.22
CA PRO A 434 -16.30 1.11 6.46
C PRO A 434 -16.73 0.35 7.71
N ASN A 435 -17.45 -0.76 7.55
CA ASN A 435 -17.93 -1.61 8.63
C ASN A 435 -16.92 -2.70 9.05
N PHE A 436 -15.80 -2.90 8.32
CA PHE A 436 -14.83 -3.97 8.56
C PHE A 436 -14.43 -4.09 10.04
N GLY A 437 -13.89 -3.00 10.61
CA GLY A 437 -13.40 -3.02 12.00
C GLY A 437 -14.51 -3.29 13.01
N GLY A 438 -15.68 -2.71 12.79
CA GLY A 438 -16.86 -2.90 13.65
C GLY A 438 -17.42 -4.32 13.59
N ASN A 439 -17.59 -4.88 12.39
CA ASN A 439 -18.12 -6.21 12.18
C ASN A 439 -17.20 -7.28 12.80
N LEU A 440 -15.88 -7.20 12.56
CA LEU A 440 -14.94 -8.16 13.13
C LEU A 440 -14.93 -8.12 14.67
N CYS A 441 -14.98 -6.91 15.25
CA CYS A 441 -15.05 -6.75 16.70
C CYS A 441 -16.37 -7.30 17.28
N LEU A 442 -17.51 -7.09 16.61
CA LEU A 442 -18.80 -7.64 17.04
C LEU A 442 -18.80 -9.17 16.98
N SER A 443 -18.31 -9.76 15.88
CA SER A 443 -18.21 -11.21 15.76
C SER A 443 -17.28 -11.84 16.80
N ALA A 444 -16.27 -11.12 17.29
CA ALA A 444 -15.38 -11.60 18.35
C ALA A 444 -16.04 -11.58 19.75
N LEU A 445 -17.17 -10.91 19.92
CA LEU A 445 -17.96 -10.92 21.15
C LEU A 445 -19.02 -12.03 21.18
N GLU A 446 -19.40 -12.54 20.01
CA GLU A 446 -20.37 -13.61 19.84
C GLU A 446 -19.70 -14.95 20.22
N LYS A 447 -19.89 -15.39 21.47
CA LYS A 447 -19.37 -16.66 22.00
C LYS A 447 -20.23 -17.85 21.60
#